data_AF-A0A7V8NV29-F1
#
_entry.id   AF-A0A7V8NV29-F1
#
_cell.length_a   1.000
_cell.length_b   1.000
_cell.length_c   1.000
_cell.angle_alpha   90.00
_cell.angle_beta   90.00
_cell.angle_gamma   90.00
#
_symmetry.space_group_name_H-M   'P 1'
#
loop_
_entity.id
_entity.type
_entity.pdbx_description
1 polymer ?
#
loop_
_entity_poly.entity_id
_entity_poly.type
_entity_poly.pdbx_seq_one_letter_code
_entity_poly.pdbx_strand_id
1 'polypeptide(L)'
;VDEYAETLLASRISMVPGVAQVQVWGSAKYAVRVQMDPDALASRQIGLNEVQDAVQNWNVNLPTGTLYGPHTAYNVLANGQLRHAADYGPIIVAYRNGRPVRLSEVARVIDSVEDDKQTARMYGGGFPRDGAPVVQLAVSRQPGSNTLEVIDRIRALLPSFNAVLPPSAHLIIRGDRGKNIREAFQDIQFTMVATLSLVIMVIFLFLRNLPATMIPAMALPFSILGTFSVMYLLNFSMNNISMMALILSIGFVVDDAIVMLENIVRHIEHGEKPRLAALRGSKEIGFTIVSMTVSLAAVFIPILFMAGILGRLFREFAVTICAAIVISGLVSVTLTPMLCSRFLRESNGETHGLLYRSIERGFDEMRSLYGGSLRWVLEHRPVMLMTFLAVIGATLYLCTAVSKGFIPDTDNDQFNVNMQAAQGTSYYQMINYGQRVARIVIQDPD
;
A
#
# COMPACT_ATOMS: atom_id res chain seq x y z
N VAL A 1 -6.83 -32.07 -2.18
CA VAL A 1 -6.16 -30.75 -2.16
C VAL A 1 -7.08 -29.71 -1.51
N ASP A 2 -8.38 -29.72 -1.85
CA ASP A 2 -9.36 -28.80 -1.26
C ASP A 2 -9.46 -28.87 0.25
N GLU A 3 -9.51 -30.08 0.83
CA GLU A 3 -9.55 -30.25 2.29
C GLU A 3 -8.34 -29.61 3.00
N TYR A 4 -7.14 -29.70 2.41
CA TYR A 4 -5.97 -28.99 2.92
C TYR A 4 -6.13 -27.48 2.77
N ALA A 5 -6.64 -27.00 1.63
CA ALA A 5 -6.81 -25.57 1.37
C ALA A 5 -7.87 -24.91 2.28
N GLU A 6 -9.03 -25.53 2.44
CA GLU A 6 -10.16 -24.98 3.19
C GLU A 6 -10.03 -25.25 4.70
N THR A 7 -9.82 -26.51 5.08
CA THR A 7 -9.87 -26.92 6.49
C THR A 7 -8.58 -26.58 7.24
N LEU A 8 -7.42 -26.71 6.59
CA LEU A 8 -6.12 -26.55 7.24
C LEU A 8 -5.49 -25.17 6.99
N LEU A 9 -5.34 -24.77 5.72
CA LEU A 9 -4.67 -23.53 5.36
C LEU A 9 -5.55 -22.30 5.60
N ALA A 10 -6.75 -22.24 5.00
CA ALA A 10 -7.62 -21.07 5.09
C ALA A 10 -8.05 -20.79 6.53
N SER A 11 -8.40 -21.82 7.30
CA SER A 11 -8.73 -21.69 8.73
C SER A 11 -7.56 -21.10 9.54
N ARG A 12 -6.35 -21.65 9.37
CA ARG A 12 -5.17 -21.17 10.13
C ARG A 12 -4.73 -19.77 9.72
N ILE A 13 -4.81 -19.42 8.42
CA ILE A 13 -4.53 -18.07 7.93
C ILE A 13 -5.58 -17.08 8.46
N SER A 14 -6.85 -17.48 8.53
CA SER A 14 -7.94 -16.63 9.06
C SER A 14 -7.75 -16.32 10.56
N MET A 15 -7.03 -17.16 11.30
CA MET A 15 -6.69 -16.92 12.71
C MET A 15 -5.54 -15.92 12.90
N VAL A 16 -4.84 -15.52 11.82
CA VAL A 16 -3.77 -14.52 11.92
C VAL A 16 -4.37 -13.15 12.27
N PRO A 17 -3.91 -12.47 13.33
CA PRO A 17 -4.48 -11.19 13.69
C PRO A 17 -4.27 -10.16 12.58
N GLY A 18 -5.34 -9.45 12.22
CA GLY A 18 -5.37 -8.50 11.11
C GLY A 18 -5.87 -9.07 9.78
N VAL A 19 -6.12 -10.39 9.69
CA VAL A 19 -6.84 -11.02 8.57
C VAL A 19 -8.35 -10.96 8.82
N ALA A 20 -9.12 -10.51 7.82
CA ALA A 20 -10.58 -10.40 7.90
C ALA A 20 -11.26 -11.69 7.46
N GLN A 21 -10.82 -12.20 6.31
CA GLN A 21 -11.35 -13.43 5.72
C GLN A 21 -10.34 -14.00 4.73
N VAL A 22 -10.38 -15.31 4.56
CA VAL A 22 -9.68 -16.02 3.49
C VAL A 22 -10.72 -16.68 2.62
N GLN A 23 -10.84 -16.21 1.38
CA GLN A 23 -11.74 -16.82 0.41
C GLN A 23 -10.97 -17.87 -0.39
N VAL A 24 -11.58 -19.05 -0.54
CA VAL A 24 -11.01 -20.14 -1.32
C VAL A 24 -11.69 -20.16 -2.69
N TRP A 25 -10.91 -19.98 -3.75
CA TRP A 25 -11.38 -19.90 -5.12
C TRP A 25 -10.90 -21.11 -5.90
N GLY A 26 -11.78 -21.71 -6.70
CA GLY A 26 -11.49 -22.96 -7.40
C GLY A 26 -11.41 -24.18 -6.48
N SER A 27 -11.84 -24.04 -5.22
CA SER A 27 -12.03 -25.19 -4.34
C SER A 27 -13.18 -26.05 -4.82
N ALA A 28 -12.89 -27.33 -4.98
CA ALA A 28 -13.87 -28.33 -5.34
C ALA A 28 -14.36 -29.01 -4.05
N LYS A 29 -15.17 -28.27 -3.26
CA LYS A 29 -15.63 -28.75 -1.95
C LYS A 29 -16.40 -30.05 -2.11
N TYR A 30 -15.94 -31.10 -1.44
CA TYR A 30 -16.52 -32.43 -1.55
C TYR A 30 -18.01 -32.42 -1.18
N ALA A 31 -18.83 -33.00 -2.05
CA ALA A 31 -20.25 -33.19 -1.84
C ALA A 31 -20.72 -34.45 -2.58
N VAL A 32 -21.59 -35.23 -1.92
CA VAL A 32 -22.29 -36.32 -2.59
C VAL A 32 -23.39 -35.72 -3.46
N ARG A 33 -23.33 -35.94 -4.78
CA ARG A 33 -24.35 -35.47 -5.73
C ARG A 33 -25.28 -36.61 -6.11
N VAL A 34 -26.58 -36.40 -5.89
CA VAL A 34 -27.65 -37.30 -6.31
C VAL A 34 -28.24 -36.80 -7.63
N GLN A 35 -27.83 -37.40 -8.74
CA GLN A 35 -28.34 -37.08 -10.08
C GLN A 35 -29.59 -37.92 -10.35
N MET A 36 -30.76 -37.33 -10.13
CA MET A 36 -32.05 -37.98 -10.32
C MET A 36 -32.37 -38.18 -11.81
N ASP A 37 -32.91 -39.35 -12.15
CA ASP A 37 -33.36 -39.68 -13.51
C ASP A 37 -34.88 -39.41 -13.61
N PRO A 38 -35.32 -38.39 -14.38
CA PRO A 38 -36.73 -38.04 -14.48
C PRO A 38 -37.61 -39.16 -15.04
N ASP A 39 -37.11 -39.97 -15.97
CA ASP A 39 -37.87 -41.04 -16.60
C ASP A 39 -38.03 -42.23 -15.63
N ALA A 40 -36.97 -42.54 -14.88
CA ALA A 40 -36.98 -43.56 -13.84
C ALA A 40 -37.90 -43.20 -12.66
N LEU A 41 -38.00 -41.92 -12.32
CA LEU A 41 -38.92 -41.40 -11.31
C LEU A 41 -40.38 -41.43 -11.80
N ALA A 42 -40.63 -40.95 -13.02
CA ALA A 42 -41.97 -40.90 -13.62
C ALA A 42 -42.58 -42.30 -13.80
N SER A 43 -41.81 -43.26 -14.30
CA SER A 43 -42.25 -44.66 -14.49
C SER A 43 -42.64 -45.36 -13.17
N ARG A 44 -42.11 -44.89 -12.04
CA ARG A 44 -42.41 -45.42 -10.69
C ARG A 44 -43.35 -44.55 -9.89
N GLN A 45 -43.85 -43.45 -10.47
CA GLN A 45 -44.72 -42.46 -9.81
C GLN A 45 -44.09 -41.94 -8.50
N ILE A 46 -42.79 -41.64 -8.52
CA ILE A 46 -42.06 -41.10 -7.37
C ILE A 46 -41.81 -39.62 -7.62
N GLY A 47 -42.22 -38.77 -6.67
CA GLY A 47 -41.96 -37.33 -6.71
C GLY A 47 -40.53 -36.98 -6.31
N LEU A 48 -40.02 -35.85 -6.82
CA LEU A 48 -38.71 -35.29 -6.41
C LEU A 48 -38.66 -35.01 -4.90
N ASN A 49 -39.78 -34.59 -4.32
CA ASN A 49 -39.92 -34.36 -2.88
C ASN A 49 -39.74 -35.65 -2.08
N GLU A 50 -40.23 -36.79 -2.56
CA GLU A 50 -40.06 -38.08 -1.87
C GLU A 50 -38.58 -38.49 -1.80
N VAL A 51 -37.81 -38.23 -2.87
CA VAL A 51 -36.37 -38.46 -2.88
C VAL A 51 -35.67 -37.55 -1.87
N GLN A 52 -36.03 -36.26 -1.83
CA GLN A 52 -35.47 -35.30 -0.89
C GLN A 52 -35.75 -35.70 0.56
N ASP A 53 -37.00 -36.05 0.88
CA ASP A 53 -37.43 -36.46 2.22
C ASP A 53 -36.72 -37.75 2.65
N ALA A 54 -36.57 -38.71 1.74
CA ALA A 54 -35.83 -39.94 2.01
C ALA A 54 -34.36 -39.65 2.35
N VAL A 55 -33.67 -38.83 1.55
CA VAL A 55 -32.27 -38.48 1.82
C VAL A 55 -32.12 -37.76 3.17
N GLN A 56 -33.05 -36.85 3.51
CA GLN A 56 -33.04 -36.15 4.80
C GLN A 56 -33.30 -37.07 5.99
N ASN A 57 -34.24 -38.02 5.87
CA ASN A 57 -34.59 -38.95 6.94
C ASN A 57 -33.52 -40.03 7.18
N TRP A 58 -32.78 -40.42 6.14
CA TRP A 58 -31.74 -41.44 6.25
C TRP A 58 -30.38 -40.87 6.71
N ASN A 59 -30.06 -39.61 6.39
CA ASN A 59 -28.81 -38.98 6.82
C ASN A 59 -29.01 -38.10 8.08
N VAL A 60 -29.33 -38.74 9.20
CA VAL A 60 -29.64 -38.05 10.46
C VAL A 60 -28.52 -38.17 11.49
N ASN A 61 -28.32 -37.12 12.28
CA ASN A 61 -27.44 -37.11 13.44
C ASN A 61 -28.26 -37.03 14.74
N LEU A 62 -28.85 -38.16 15.15
CA LEU A 62 -29.74 -38.24 16.31
C LEU A 62 -28.98 -38.73 17.56
N PRO A 63 -29.18 -38.10 18.73
CA PRO A 63 -28.60 -38.57 19.98
C PRO A 63 -29.23 -39.92 20.38
N THR A 64 -28.39 -40.92 20.65
CA THR A 64 -28.87 -42.31 20.90
C THR A 64 -29.09 -42.62 22.38
N GLY A 65 -28.72 -41.70 23.30
CA GLY A 65 -28.97 -41.80 24.73
C GLY A 65 -27.97 -42.68 25.49
N THR A 66 -28.25 -42.88 26.78
CA THR A 66 -27.40 -43.63 27.71
C THR A 66 -28.23 -44.73 28.37
N LEU A 67 -27.70 -45.95 28.39
CA LEU A 67 -28.27 -47.07 29.13
C LEU A 67 -27.70 -47.08 30.54
N TYR A 68 -28.56 -47.00 31.54
CA TYR A 68 -28.17 -47.02 32.95
C TYR A 68 -28.27 -48.43 33.51
N GLY A 69 -27.12 -49.01 33.90
CA GLY A 69 -27.04 -50.27 34.64
C GLY A 69 -26.81 -50.04 36.14
N PRO A 70 -26.87 -51.10 36.98
CA PRO A 70 -26.72 -51.00 38.43
C PRO A 70 -25.34 -50.50 38.90
N HIS A 71 -24.30 -50.69 38.09
CA HIS A 71 -22.91 -50.35 38.43
C HIS A 71 -22.18 -49.54 37.34
N THR A 72 -22.74 -49.44 36.14
CA THR A 72 -22.13 -48.74 34.99
C THR A 72 -23.20 -48.14 34.09
N ALA A 73 -22.92 -46.97 33.52
CA ALA A 73 -23.71 -46.36 32.47
C ALA A 73 -22.99 -46.53 31.13
N TYR A 74 -23.72 -46.95 30.10
CA TYR A 74 -23.20 -47.15 28.74
C TYR A 74 -23.81 -46.09 27.83
N ASN A 75 -22.96 -45.26 27.21
CA ASN A 75 -23.43 -44.36 26.15
C ASN A 75 -23.66 -45.18 24.88
N VAL A 76 -24.86 -45.10 24.33
CA VAL A 76 -25.18 -45.70 23.04
C VAL A 76 -24.80 -44.69 21.97
N LEU A 77 -24.05 -45.14 20.96
CA LEU A 77 -23.72 -44.33 19.79
C LEU A 77 -24.20 -45.08 18.56
N ALA A 78 -25.31 -44.63 17.97
CA ALA A 78 -25.73 -45.05 16.65
C ALA A 78 -25.28 -44.00 15.63
N ASN A 79 -24.39 -44.39 14.71
CA ASN A 79 -23.96 -43.51 13.64
C ASN A 79 -24.89 -43.67 12.44
N GLY A 80 -25.77 -42.68 12.22
CA GLY A 80 -26.68 -42.63 11.07
C GLY A 80 -26.20 -41.75 9.93
N GLN A 81 -25.03 -41.12 10.04
CA GLN A 81 -24.53 -40.19 9.03
C GLN A 81 -23.87 -40.93 7.86
N LEU A 82 -24.29 -40.58 6.65
CA LEU A 82 -23.77 -41.14 5.40
C LEU A 82 -22.75 -40.17 4.81
N ARG A 83 -21.51 -40.66 4.60
CA ARG A 83 -20.37 -39.80 4.21
C ARG A 83 -19.96 -39.95 2.76
N HIS A 84 -20.09 -41.15 2.19
CA HIS A 84 -19.67 -41.45 0.82
C HIS A 84 -20.88 -41.73 -0.06
N ALA A 85 -20.78 -41.47 -1.36
CA ALA A 85 -21.86 -41.71 -2.32
C ALA A 85 -22.35 -43.16 -2.34
N ALA A 86 -21.45 -44.12 -2.11
CA ALA A 86 -21.80 -45.54 -2.01
C ALA A 86 -22.80 -45.84 -0.89
N ASP A 87 -22.72 -45.07 0.22
CA ASP A 87 -23.59 -45.25 1.39
C ASP A 87 -25.05 -44.82 1.10
N TYR A 88 -25.24 -43.93 0.11
CA TYR A 88 -26.55 -43.43 -0.29
C TYR A 88 -27.28 -44.34 -1.28
N GLY A 89 -26.55 -45.16 -2.04
CA GLY A 89 -27.13 -46.07 -3.03
C GLY A 89 -28.27 -46.98 -2.52
N PRO A 90 -28.10 -47.68 -1.37
CA PRO A 90 -29.10 -48.62 -0.86
C PRO A 90 -30.28 -47.97 -0.13
N ILE A 91 -30.31 -46.63 0.01
CA ILE A 91 -31.40 -45.92 0.69
C ILE A 91 -32.75 -46.24 0.03
N ILE A 92 -33.77 -46.50 0.83
CA ILE A 92 -35.13 -46.71 0.36
C ILE A 92 -35.81 -45.35 0.22
N VAL A 93 -36.22 -45.02 -1.01
CA VAL A 93 -36.90 -43.76 -1.34
C VAL A 93 -38.40 -43.88 -1.11
N ALA A 94 -39.01 -44.92 -1.66
CA ALA A 94 -40.45 -45.14 -1.56
C ALA A 94 -40.79 -46.63 -1.65
N TYR A 95 -41.95 -47.01 -1.13
CA TYR A 95 -42.55 -48.31 -1.37
C TYR A 95 -43.61 -48.17 -2.47
N ARG A 96 -43.52 -49.01 -3.50
CA ARG A 96 -44.51 -49.10 -4.59
C ARG A 96 -44.84 -50.56 -4.86
N ASN A 97 -46.13 -50.88 -4.88
CA ASN A 97 -46.61 -52.26 -5.09
C ASN A 97 -45.96 -53.30 -4.16
N GLY A 98 -45.72 -52.93 -2.89
CA GLY A 98 -45.08 -53.79 -1.89
C GLY A 98 -43.57 -54.01 -2.08
N ARG A 99 -42.93 -53.35 -3.05
CA ARG A 99 -41.48 -53.43 -3.29
C ARG A 99 -40.81 -52.10 -2.89
N PRO A 100 -39.70 -52.13 -2.11
CA PRO A 100 -38.92 -50.93 -1.83
C PRO A 100 -38.15 -50.51 -3.08
N VAL A 101 -38.28 -49.25 -3.46
CA VAL A 101 -37.48 -48.64 -4.53
C VAL A 101 -36.28 -47.96 -3.90
N ARG A 102 -35.08 -48.35 -4.34
CA ARG A 102 -33.81 -47.81 -3.83
C ARG A 102 -33.38 -46.57 -4.59
N LEU A 103 -32.59 -45.71 -3.94
CA LEU A 103 -32.07 -44.49 -4.56
C LEU A 103 -31.23 -44.80 -5.81
N SER A 104 -30.42 -45.87 -5.79
CA SER A 104 -29.64 -46.31 -6.94
C SER A 104 -30.48 -46.74 -8.17
N GLU A 105 -31.77 -47.02 -7.99
CA GLU A 105 -32.67 -47.44 -9.07
C GLU A 105 -33.36 -46.26 -9.77
N VAL A 106 -33.32 -45.07 -9.16
CA VAL A 106 -33.99 -43.84 -9.63
C VAL A 106 -33.05 -42.64 -9.73
N ALA A 107 -31.81 -42.76 -9.24
CA ALA A 107 -30.79 -41.72 -9.28
C ALA A 107 -29.39 -42.34 -9.36
N ARG A 108 -28.48 -41.60 -9.99
CA ARG A 108 -27.04 -41.87 -9.94
C ARG A 108 -26.42 -41.05 -8.81
N VAL A 109 -25.91 -41.74 -7.80
CA VAL A 109 -25.22 -41.09 -6.67
C VAL A 109 -23.73 -41.14 -6.90
N ILE A 110 -23.07 -39.97 -6.93
CA ILE A 110 -21.64 -39.85 -7.21
C ILE A 110 -20.93 -39.03 -6.15
N ASP A 111 -19.73 -39.46 -5.80
CA ASP A 111 -18.77 -38.66 -5.05
C ASP A 111 -18.26 -37.56 -5.98
N SER A 112 -18.62 -36.33 -5.68
CA SER A 112 -18.31 -35.18 -6.52
C SER A 112 -18.10 -33.95 -5.64
N VAL A 113 -18.35 -32.78 -6.20
CA VAL A 113 -18.12 -31.49 -5.54
C VAL A 113 -19.39 -30.64 -5.59
N GLU A 114 -19.53 -29.72 -4.66
CA GLU A 114 -20.71 -28.88 -4.49
C GLU A 114 -21.04 -28.09 -5.77
N ASP A 115 -20.01 -27.54 -6.42
CA ASP A 115 -20.11 -26.89 -7.72
C ASP A 115 -19.01 -27.42 -8.67
N ASP A 116 -19.41 -28.20 -9.67
CA ASP A 116 -18.54 -28.74 -10.71
C ASP A 116 -18.35 -27.77 -11.90
N LYS A 117 -18.97 -26.59 -11.84
CA LYS A 117 -18.89 -25.52 -12.85
C LYS A 117 -18.04 -24.35 -12.38
N GLN A 118 -17.20 -24.56 -11.37
CA GLN A 118 -16.16 -23.63 -10.96
C GLN A 118 -14.79 -24.23 -11.26
N THR A 119 -13.89 -23.45 -11.87
CA THR A 119 -12.51 -23.90 -12.11
C THR A 119 -11.56 -22.73 -11.90
N ALA A 120 -10.41 -22.99 -11.28
CA ALA A 120 -9.30 -22.08 -11.24
C ALA A 120 -8.08 -22.77 -11.84
N ARG A 121 -7.45 -22.09 -12.79
CA ARG A 121 -6.28 -22.58 -13.52
C ARG A 121 -5.21 -21.51 -13.55
N MET A 122 -3.98 -21.95 -13.36
CA MET A 122 -2.80 -21.09 -13.46
C MET A 122 -2.02 -21.44 -14.72
N TYR A 123 -1.56 -20.40 -15.39
CA TYR A 123 -0.83 -20.46 -16.65
C TYR A 123 0.48 -19.66 -16.52
N GLY A 124 1.50 -19.97 -17.33
CA GLY A 124 2.79 -19.28 -17.30
C GLY A 124 3.70 -19.69 -16.13
N GLY A 125 4.86 -19.05 -15.97
CA GLY A 125 5.70 -19.18 -14.74
C GLY A 125 6.19 -20.60 -14.39
N GLY A 126 6.40 -21.47 -15.37
CA GLY A 126 6.81 -22.87 -15.15
C GLY A 126 5.66 -23.88 -15.04
N PHE A 127 4.40 -23.43 -15.12
CA PHE A 127 3.23 -24.30 -15.20
C PHE A 127 2.98 -24.78 -16.65
N PRO A 128 2.29 -25.93 -16.85
CA PRO A 128 1.95 -26.43 -18.17
C PRO A 128 1.21 -25.38 -19.01
N ARG A 129 1.49 -25.34 -20.33
CA ARG A 129 0.81 -24.41 -21.26
C ARG A 129 -0.70 -24.59 -21.31
N ASP A 130 -1.19 -25.79 -20.99
CA ASP A 130 -2.62 -26.10 -20.94
C ASP A 130 -3.30 -25.66 -19.63
N GLY A 131 -2.50 -25.14 -18.68
CA GLY A 131 -2.93 -24.65 -17.37
C GLY A 131 -2.88 -25.75 -16.30
N ALA A 132 -2.27 -25.45 -15.16
CA ALA A 132 -2.34 -26.30 -13.98
C ALA A 132 -3.60 -25.96 -13.16
N PRO A 133 -4.34 -26.97 -12.65
CA PRO A 133 -5.41 -26.71 -11.69
C PRO A 133 -4.79 -26.14 -10.40
N VAL A 134 -5.39 -25.07 -9.87
CA VAL A 134 -4.93 -24.43 -8.64
C VAL A 134 -6.12 -24.12 -7.74
N VAL A 135 -5.87 -24.08 -6.43
CA VAL A 135 -6.80 -23.55 -5.45
C VAL A 135 -6.22 -22.23 -4.96
N GLN A 136 -6.92 -21.12 -5.22
CA GLN A 136 -6.44 -19.79 -4.86
C GLN A 136 -7.00 -19.39 -3.49
N LEU A 137 -6.10 -19.04 -2.57
CA LEU A 137 -6.44 -18.47 -1.27
C LEU A 137 -6.33 -16.95 -1.34
N ALA A 138 -7.48 -16.27 -1.44
CA ALA A 138 -7.55 -14.82 -1.45
C ALA A 138 -7.69 -14.27 -0.02
N VAL A 139 -6.62 -13.70 0.50
CA VAL A 139 -6.58 -13.15 1.86
C VAL A 139 -7.00 -11.68 1.84
N SER A 140 -8.04 -11.35 2.60
CA SER A 140 -8.46 -9.96 2.82
C SER A 140 -8.01 -9.50 4.21
N ARG A 141 -7.42 -8.31 4.29
CA ARG A 141 -7.04 -7.70 5.58
C ARG A 141 -8.23 -7.03 6.26
N GLN A 142 -8.20 -6.94 7.58
CA GLN A 142 -9.12 -6.12 8.36
C GLN A 142 -8.91 -4.62 8.07
N PRO A 143 -9.96 -3.80 8.12
CA PRO A 143 -9.81 -2.35 8.13
C PRO A 143 -8.92 -1.92 9.31
N GLY A 144 -7.99 -0.98 9.07
CA GLY A 144 -7.08 -0.46 10.09
C GLY A 144 -5.88 -1.36 10.46
N SER A 145 -5.77 -2.58 9.94
CA SER A 145 -4.60 -3.43 10.18
C SER A 145 -3.41 -3.06 9.27
N ASN A 146 -2.20 -3.26 9.77
CA ASN A 146 -0.98 -3.05 9.00
C ASN A 146 -0.79 -4.16 7.97
N THR A 147 -0.79 -3.79 6.68
CA THR A 147 -0.68 -4.74 5.57
C THR A 147 0.64 -5.52 5.60
N LEU A 148 1.77 -4.85 5.86
CA LEU A 148 3.09 -5.48 5.87
C LEU A 148 3.21 -6.49 7.01
N GLU A 149 2.73 -6.13 8.19
CA GLU A 149 2.76 -7.01 9.35
C GLU A 149 1.92 -8.28 9.14
N VAL A 150 0.73 -8.14 8.56
CA VAL A 150 -0.13 -9.28 8.22
C VAL A 150 0.56 -10.20 7.21
N ILE A 151 1.18 -9.63 6.17
CA ILE A 151 1.91 -10.40 5.15
C ILE A 151 3.09 -11.16 5.79
N ASP A 152 3.85 -10.52 6.67
CA ASP A 152 4.99 -11.13 7.34
C ASP A 152 4.57 -12.29 8.23
N ARG A 153 3.48 -12.12 8.99
CA ARG A 153 2.90 -13.19 9.81
C ARG A 153 2.42 -14.37 8.96
N ILE A 154 1.79 -14.11 7.81
CA ILE A 154 1.38 -15.17 6.88
C ILE A 154 2.60 -15.86 6.27
N ARG A 155 3.62 -15.10 5.86
CA ARG A 155 4.86 -15.64 5.28
C ARG A 155 5.60 -16.53 6.28
N ALA A 156 5.58 -16.18 7.57
CA ALA A 156 6.14 -17.00 8.64
C ALA A 156 5.43 -18.35 8.81
N LEU A 157 4.16 -18.48 8.39
CA LEU A 157 3.43 -19.74 8.44
C LEU A 157 3.68 -20.64 7.21
N LEU A 158 4.13 -20.09 6.08
CA LEU A 158 4.34 -20.85 4.84
C LEU A 158 5.27 -22.07 4.98
N PRO A 159 6.39 -22.02 5.72
CA PRO A 159 7.23 -23.21 5.92
C PRO A 159 6.48 -24.34 6.63
N SER A 160 5.64 -24.00 7.61
CA SER A 160 4.83 -24.98 8.34
C SER A 160 3.74 -25.60 7.46
N PHE A 161 3.22 -24.84 6.50
CA PHE A 161 2.26 -25.35 5.52
C PHE A 161 2.92 -26.27 4.50
N ASN A 162 4.08 -25.90 3.97
CA ASN A 162 4.84 -26.75 3.05
C ASN A 162 5.26 -28.10 3.67
N ALA A 163 5.48 -28.16 4.98
CA ALA A 163 5.82 -29.41 5.67
C ALA A 163 4.65 -30.41 5.79
N VAL A 164 3.39 -29.93 5.74
CA VAL A 164 2.18 -30.76 5.89
C VAL A 164 1.56 -31.09 4.52
N LEU A 165 1.91 -30.33 3.48
CA LEU A 165 1.43 -30.58 2.13
C LEU A 165 2.03 -31.88 1.56
N PRO A 166 1.23 -32.68 0.83
CA PRO A 166 1.74 -33.86 0.14
C PRO A 166 2.76 -33.45 -0.95
N PRO A 167 3.70 -34.33 -1.34
CA PRO A 167 4.73 -34.00 -2.33
C PRO A 167 4.20 -33.54 -3.70
N SER A 168 2.95 -33.87 -4.02
CA SER A 168 2.26 -33.48 -5.26
C SER A 168 1.62 -32.09 -5.22
N ALA A 169 1.62 -31.41 -4.07
CA ALA A 169 1.05 -30.08 -3.89
C ALA A 169 2.14 -29.06 -3.55
N HIS A 170 2.16 -27.95 -4.28
CA HIS A 170 3.09 -26.84 -4.04
C HIS A 170 2.34 -25.56 -3.75
N LEU A 171 2.77 -24.86 -2.70
CA LEU A 171 2.23 -23.56 -2.33
C LEU A 171 3.09 -22.45 -2.93
N ILE A 172 2.47 -21.58 -3.71
CA ILE A 172 3.14 -20.42 -4.32
C ILE A 172 2.39 -19.12 -3.97
N ILE A 173 3.14 -18.04 -3.81
CA ILE A 173 2.57 -16.70 -3.62
C ILE A 173 2.39 -16.08 -5.00
N ARG A 174 1.12 -15.94 -5.43
CA ARG A 174 0.79 -15.32 -6.73
C ARG A 174 0.86 -13.78 -6.69
N GLY A 175 0.37 -13.16 -5.61
CA GLY A 175 0.28 -11.71 -5.49
C GLY A 175 0.65 -11.26 -4.08
N ASP A 176 1.63 -10.37 -3.99
CA ASP A 176 2.15 -9.83 -2.73
C ASP A 176 2.17 -8.29 -2.81
N ARG A 177 1.11 -7.65 -2.29
CA ARG A 177 1.06 -6.19 -2.21
C ARG A 177 2.14 -5.61 -1.29
N GLY A 178 2.71 -6.42 -0.39
CA GLY A 178 3.78 -6.03 0.50
C GLY A 178 5.09 -5.77 -0.23
N LYS A 179 5.33 -6.45 -1.36
CA LYS A 179 6.50 -6.19 -2.22
C LYS A 179 6.50 -4.74 -2.72
N ASN A 180 5.43 -4.33 -3.41
CA ASN A 180 5.30 -2.97 -3.96
C ASN A 180 5.36 -1.90 -2.86
N ILE A 181 4.78 -2.15 -1.69
CA ILE A 181 4.86 -1.22 -0.54
C ILE A 181 6.30 -1.11 -0.01
N ARG A 182 7.03 -2.23 0.10
CA ARG A 182 8.43 -2.24 0.57
C ARG A 182 9.36 -1.54 -0.43
N GLU A 183 9.18 -1.79 -1.72
CA GLU A 183 9.95 -1.16 -2.79
C GLU A 183 9.70 0.35 -2.80
N ALA A 184 8.42 0.78 -2.79
CA ALA A 184 8.09 2.21 -2.70
C ALA A 184 8.68 2.87 -1.45
N PHE A 185 8.69 2.18 -0.30
CA PHE A 185 9.31 2.69 0.92
C PHE A 185 10.84 2.80 0.81
N GLN A 186 11.50 1.83 0.20
CA GLN A 186 12.95 1.87 -0.07
C GLN A 186 13.31 3.00 -1.04
N ASP A 187 12.52 3.20 -2.09
CA ASP A 187 12.71 4.29 -3.06
C ASP A 187 12.56 5.66 -2.40
N ILE A 188 11.57 5.81 -1.52
CA ILE A 188 11.37 7.02 -0.73
C ILE A 188 12.54 7.26 0.22
N GLN A 189 13.06 6.22 0.89
CA GLN A 189 14.24 6.34 1.75
C GLN A 189 15.47 6.78 0.96
N PHE A 190 15.71 6.14 -0.19
CA PHE A 190 16.80 6.53 -1.09
C PHE A 190 16.65 7.97 -1.55
N THR A 191 15.45 8.36 -1.99
CA THR A 191 15.14 9.73 -2.43
C THR A 191 15.35 10.75 -1.30
N MET A 192 14.97 10.42 -0.07
CA MET A 192 15.18 11.28 1.09
C MET A 192 16.67 11.48 1.38
N VAL A 193 17.47 10.41 1.37
CA VAL A 193 18.93 10.49 1.55
C VAL A 193 19.58 11.27 0.41
N ALA A 194 19.20 10.98 -0.84
CA ALA A 194 19.70 11.69 -2.02
C ALA A 194 19.37 13.18 -1.97
N THR A 195 18.15 13.54 -1.57
CA THR A 195 17.71 14.94 -1.39
C THR A 195 18.52 15.62 -0.29
N LEU A 196 18.73 14.95 0.85
CA LEU A 196 19.54 15.47 1.93
C LEU A 196 20.99 15.71 1.48
N SER A 197 21.60 14.74 0.80
CA SER A 197 22.95 14.87 0.25
C SER A 197 23.06 15.99 -0.77
N LEU A 198 22.08 16.11 -1.66
CA LEU A 198 22.03 17.16 -2.69
C LEU A 198 21.92 18.54 -2.05
N VAL A 199 21.05 18.70 -1.06
CA VAL A 199 20.87 19.96 -0.33
C VAL A 199 22.15 20.34 0.41
N ILE A 200 22.78 19.41 1.13
CA ILE A 200 24.08 19.66 1.79
C ILE A 200 25.16 20.04 0.76
N MET A 201 25.20 19.38 -0.40
CA MET A 201 26.14 19.68 -1.48
C MET A 201 25.93 21.09 -2.05
N VAL A 202 24.68 21.50 -2.26
CA VAL A 202 24.35 22.85 -2.74
C VAL A 202 24.76 23.89 -1.69
N ILE A 203 24.43 23.67 -0.40
CA ILE A 203 24.86 24.55 0.69
C ILE A 203 26.39 24.68 0.72
N PHE A 204 27.10 23.55 0.59
CA PHE A 204 28.55 23.54 0.54
C PHE A 204 29.10 24.36 -0.63
N LEU A 205 28.47 24.29 -1.80
CA LEU A 205 28.88 25.05 -2.98
C LEU A 205 28.65 26.57 -2.81
N PHE A 206 27.60 26.97 -2.08
CA PHE A 206 27.32 28.35 -1.74
C PHE A 206 28.24 28.90 -0.66
N LEU A 207 28.34 28.22 0.49
CA LEU A 207 29.09 28.70 1.67
C LEU A 207 30.59 28.41 1.60
N ARG A 208 30.98 27.35 0.88
CA ARG A 208 32.37 26.89 0.65
C ARG A 208 33.23 26.73 1.90
N ASN A 209 32.56 26.62 3.05
CA ASN A 209 33.15 26.54 4.36
C ASN A 209 32.50 25.36 5.08
N LEU A 210 33.31 24.34 5.40
CA LEU A 210 32.84 23.10 6.04
C LEU A 210 32.15 23.38 7.39
N PRO A 211 32.76 24.12 8.34
CA PRO A 211 32.09 24.56 9.56
C PRO A 211 30.73 25.23 9.34
N ALA A 212 30.62 26.13 8.35
CA ALA A 212 29.37 26.81 8.05
C ALA A 212 28.31 25.85 7.47
N THR A 213 28.73 24.94 6.59
CA THR A 213 27.85 23.93 5.96
C THR A 213 27.32 22.92 6.99
N MET A 214 28.12 22.58 8.00
CA MET A 214 27.72 21.64 9.05
C MET A 214 26.56 22.15 9.91
N ILE A 215 26.36 23.47 10.00
CA ILE A 215 25.32 24.06 10.85
C ILE A 215 23.91 23.73 10.31
N PRO A 216 23.55 24.04 9.05
CA PRO A 216 22.29 23.57 8.45
C PRO A 216 22.19 22.04 8.39
N ALA A 217 23.31 21.35 8.14
CA ALA A 217 23.34 19.89 8.10
C ALA A 217 22.97 19.24 9.44
N MET A 218 23.24 19.91 10.56
CA MET A 218 22.79 19.49 11.89
C MET A 218 21.35 19.92 12.18
N ALA A 219 20.94 21.12 11.76
CA ALA A 219 19.59 21.65 11.98
C ALA A 219 18.48 20.77 11.35
N LEU A 220 18.77 20.21 10.18
CA LEU A 220 17.81 19.40 9.43
C LEU A 220 17.39 18.10 10.18
N PRO A 221 18.32 17.23 10.63
CA PRO A 221 17.96 16.06 11.44
C PRO A 221 17.14 16.39 12.68
N PHE A 222 17.48 17.46 13.41
CA PHE A 222 16.70 17.88 14.58
C PHE A 222 15.27 18.28 14.21
N SER A 223 15.08 18.95 13.07
CA SER A 223 13.77 19.35 12.58
C SER A 223 12.92 18.15 12.18
N ILE A 224 13.52 17.16 11.49
CA ILE A 224 12.85 15.91 11.13
C ILE A 224 12.49 15.09 12.37
N LEU A 225 13.41 14.93 13.33
CA LEU A 225 13.15 14.21 14.58
C LEU A 225 12.04 14.89 15.42
N GLY A 226 12.01 16.22 15.46
CA GLY A 226 10.92 16.96 16.07
C GLY A 226 9.59 16.70 15.36
N THR A 227 9.61 16.64 14.02
CA THR A 227 8.42 16.33 13.23
C THR A 227 7.89 14.94 13.54
N PHE A 228 8.77 13.93 13.64
CA PHE A 228 8.38 12.59 14.09
C PHE A 228 7.75 12.58 15.48
N SER A 229 8.22 13.43 16.38
CA SER A 229 7.61 13.58 17.71
C SER A 229 6.16 14.06 17.62
N VAL A 230 5.88 15.05 16.76
CA VAL A 230 4.51 15.53 16.52
C VAL A 230 3.65 14.47 15.83
N MET A 231 4.19 13.79 14.82
CA MET A 231 3.49 12.69 14.14
C MET A 231 3.11 11.58 15.11
N TYR A 232 4.01 11.22 16.03
CA TYR A 232 3.77 10.23 17.06
C TYR A 232 2.65 10.66 18.02
N LEU A 233 2.66 11.93 18.47
CA LEU A 233 1.60 12.48 19.33
C LEU A 233 0.22 12.48 18.67
N LEU A 234 0.17 12.64 17.34
CA LEU A 234 -1.07 12.65 16.56
C LEU A 234 -1.48 11.26 16.03
N ASN A 235 -0.74 10.21 16.38
CA ASN A 235 -0.95 8.84 15.89
C ASN A 235 -0.91 8.72 14.35
N PHE A 236 -0.08 9.52 13.70
CA PHE A 236 0.11 9.41 12.25
C PHE A 236 1.06 8.26 11.91
N SER A 237 0.68 7.52 10.87
CA SER A 237 1.49 6.44 10.34
C SER A 237 2.62 6.98 9.45
N MET A 238 3.73 6.25 9.39
CA MET A 238 4.75 6.49 8.38
C MET A 238 4.32 5.78 7.09
N ASN A 239 3.83 6.56 6.13
CA ASN A 239 3.36 6.08 4.84
C ASN A 239 3.93 6.93 3.69
N ASN A 240 3.60 6.56 2.45
CA ASN A 240 4.14 7.23 1.27
C ASN A 240 3.82 8.73 1.24
N ILE A 241 2.64 9.14 1.72
CA ILE A 241 2.19 10.54 1.73
C ILE A 241 2.95 11.33 2.81
N SER A 242 3.03 10.81 4.04
CA SER A 242 3.75 11.48 5.12
C SER A 242 5.25 11.59 4.84
N MET A 243 5.84 10.59 4.20
CA MET A 243 7.25 10.64 3.81
C MET A 243 7.51 11.63 2.67
N MET A 244 6.60 11.74 1.69
CA MET A 244 6.70 12.76 0.66
C MET A 244 6.60 14.17 1.24
N ALA A 245 5.74 14.38 2.24
CA ALA A 245 5.70 15.61 3.03
C ALA A 245 7.06 15.93 3.68
N LEU A 246 7.74 14.95 4.27
CA LEU A 246 9.07 15.14 4.86
C LEU A 246 10.14 15.48 3.82
N ILE A 247 10.13 14.81 2.66
CA ILE A 247 11.07 15.11 1.56
C ILE A 247 10.89 16.56 1.08
N LEU A 248 9.64 17.01 0.87
CA LEU A 248 9.37 18.40 0.49
C LEU A 248 9.76 19.38 1.60
N SER A 249 9.57 18.99 2.86
CA SER A 249 9.91 19.82 4.01
C SER A 249 11.42 20.05 4.15
N ILE A 250 12.28 19.15 3.64
CA ILE A 250 13.74 19.35 3.67
C ILE A 250 14.13 20.69 3.03
N GLY A 251 13.49 21.08 1.92
CA GLY A 251 13.73 22.38 1.29
C GLY A 251 13.36 23.55 2.22
N PHE A 252 12.12 23.55 2.72
CA PHE A 252 11.64 24.59 3.62
C PHE A 252 12.43 24.68 4.94
N VAL A 253 12.89 23.53 5.45
CA VAL A 253 13.64 23.45 6.71
C VAL A 253 14.99 24.15 6.57
N VAL A 254 15.62 23.99 5.40
CA VAL A 254 16.97 24.47 5.17
C VAL A 254 16.99 25.96 4.87
N ASP A 255 15.98 26.50 4.20
CA ASP A 255 15.90 27.93 3.85
C ASP A 255 16.04 28.82 5.09
N ASP A 256 15.29 28.56 6.16
CA ASP A 256 15.34 29.36 7.40
C ASP A 256 16.74 29.33 8.04
N ALA A 257 17.39 28.17 8.05
CA ALA A 257 18.72 28.00 8.64
C ALA A 257 19.80 28.67 7.78
N ILE A 258 19.69 28.60 6.45
CA ILE A 258 20.61 29.27 5.53
C ILE A 258 20.50 30.79 5.70
N VAL A 259 19.29 31.37 5.66
CA VAL A 259 19.12 32.83 5.74
C VAL A 259 19.66 33.39 7.06
N MET A 260 19.43 32.68 8.17
CA MET A 260 20.01 33.05 9.47
C MET A 260 21.54 32.97 9.45
N LEU A 261 22.09 31.88 8.91
CA LEU A 261 23.53 31.69 8.82
C LEU A 261 24.20 32.72 7.92
N GLU A 262 23.67 32.97 6.74
CA GLU A 262 24.20 33.92 5.75
C GLU A 262 24.30 35.31 6.36
N ASN A 263 23.28 35.74 7.12
CA ASN A 263 23.34 37.04 7.78
C ASN A 263 24.39 37.11 8.88
N ILE A 264 24.56 36.02 9.65
CA ILE A 264 25.60 35.97 10.68
C ILE A 264 27.01 35.96 10.04
N VAL A 265 27.20 35.17 8.98
CA VAL A 265 28.46 35.13 8.22
C VAL A 265 28.77 36.49 7.63
N ARG A 266 27.78 37.18 7.05
CA ARG A 266 27.93 38.55 6.55
C ARG A 266 28.47 39.49 7.64
N HIS A 267 27.93 39.47 8.87
CA HIS A 267 28.45 40.29 9.96
C HIS A 267 29.88 39.92 10.38
N ILE A 268 30.23 38.63 10.36
CA ILE A 268 31.60 38.16 10.64
C ILE A 268 32.58 38.66 9.58
N GLU A 269 32.18 38.65 8.29
CA GLU A 269 32.99 39.19 7.18
C GLU A 269 33.21 40.70 7.29
N HIS A 270 32.27 41.44 7.91
CA HIS A 270 32.43 42.86 8.23
C HIS A 270 33.31 43.11 9.48
N GLY A 271 33.91 42.06 10.05
CA GLY A 271 34.88 42.15 11.15
C GLY A 271 34.29 41.99 12.55
N GLU A 272 33.02 41.57 12.68
CA GLU A 272 32.44 41.30 13.98
C GLU A 272 32.85 39.94 14.56
N LYS A 273 33.00 39.86 15.89
CA LYS A 273 33.25 38.58 16.57
C LYS A 273 32.04 37.64 16.42
N PRO A 274 32.22 36.32 16.20
CA PRO A 274 31.14 35.37 15.93
C PRO A 274 29.96 35.41 16.92
N ARG A 275 30.25 35.61 18.22
CA ARG A 275 29.19 35.72 19.24
C ARG A 275 28.36 37.00 19.12
N LEU A 276 28.99 38.13 18.78
CA LEU A 276 28.29 39.39 18.59
C LEU A 276 27.49 39.38 17.29
N ALA A 277 28.11 38.86 16.22
CA ALA A 277 27.48 38.66 14.92
C ALA A 277 26.24 37.75 15.02
N ALA A 278 26.33 36.64 15.78
CA ALA A 278 25.19 35.76 16.03
C ALA A 278 24.02 36.48 16.74
N LEU A 279 24.32 37.32 17.74
CA LEU A 279 23.30 38.07 18.48
C LEU A 279 22.65 39.15 17.60
N ARG A 280 23.44 39.91 16.85
CA ARG A 280 22.95 40.96 15.94
C ARG A 280 22.17 40.35 14.78
N GLY A 281 22.75 39.35 14.12
CA GLY A 281 22.11 38.68 12.99
C GLY A 281 20.79 38.02 13.36
N SER A 282 20.70 37.41 14.55
CA SER A 282 19.45 36.85 15.09
C SER A 282 18.40 37.93 15.36
N LYS A 283 18.78 39.11 15.88
CA LYS A 283 17.85 40.23 16.10
C LYS A 283 17.30 40.83 14.82
N GLU A 284 18.10 40.88 13.76
CA GLU A 284 17.70 41.44 12.46
C GLU A 284 16.71 40.52 11.73
N ILE A 285 16.97 39.21 11.74
CA ILE A 285 16.25 38.26 10.89
C ILE A 285 15.25 37.39 11.65
N GLY A 286 15.38 37.27 12.98
CA GLY A 286 14.52 36.38 13.78
C GLY A 286 13.03 36.66 13.59
N PHE A 287 12.62 37.94 13.54
CA PHE A 287 11.23 38.31 13.26
C PHE A 287 10.80 37.92 11.85
N THR A 288 11.67 38.12 10.86
CA THR A 288 11.42 37.77 9.45
C THR A 288 11.22 36.27 9.28
N ILE A 289 12.07 35.44 9.89
CA ILE A 289 11.93 33.98 9.87
C ILE A 289 10.60 33.56 10.48
N VAL A 290 10.29 34.02 11.70
CA VAL A 290 9.01 33.69 12.36
C VAL A 290 7.81 34.09 11.48
N SER A 291 7.86 35.27 10.86
CA SER A 291 6.81 35.73 9.94
C SER A 291 6.68 34.85 8.71
N MET A 292 7.79 34.43 8.10
CA MET A 292 7.79 33.52 6.94
C MET A 292 7.27 32.13 7.34
N THR A 293 7.76 31.57 8.45
CA THR A 293 7.33 30.27 8.99
C THR A 293 5.81 30.24 9.24
N VAL A 294 5.26 31.26 9.91
CA VAL A 294 3.81 31.37 10.18
C VAL A 294 3.01 31.54 8.89
N SER A 295 3.50 32.36 7.96
CA SER A 295 2.82 32.59 6.68
C SER A 295 2.77 31.32 5.83
N LEU A 296 3.87 30.56 5.79
CA LEU A 296 3.94 29.30 5.06
C LEU A 296 3.03 28.24 5.69
N ALA A 297 3.02 28.14 7.02
CA ALA A 297 2.08 27.27 7.73
C ALA A 297 0.61 27.67 7.45
N ALA A 298 0.31 28.96 7.34
CA ALA A 298 -1.04 29.46 7.07
C ALA A 298 -1.59 29.00 5.71
N VAL A 299 -0.73 28.85 4.69
CA VAL A 299 -1.12 28.34 3.36
C VAL A 299 -1.67 26.92 3.42
N PHE A 300 -1.25 26.11 4.40
CA PHE A 300 -1.73 24.74 4.57
C PHE A 300 -2.97 24.62 5.45
N ILE A 301 -3.38 25.68 6.18
CA ILE A 301 -4.57 25.66 7.04
C ILE A 301 -5.84 25.23 6.28
N PRO A 302 -6.15 25.73 5.07
CA PRO A 302 -7.34 25.31 4.33
C PRO A 302 -7.41 23.80 4.08
N ILE A 303 -6.25 23.15 3.91
CA ILE A 303 -6.17 21.70 3.66
C ILE A 303 -6.59 20.91 4.91
N LEU A 304 -6.30 21.43 6.11
CA LEU A 304 -6.73 20.83 7.38
C LEU A 304 -8.26 20.81 7.55
N PHE A 305 -8.96 21.76 6.93
CA PHE A 305 -10.41 21.87 6.97
C PHE A 305 -11.12 21.17 5.80
N MET A 306 -10.37 20.55 4.90
CA MET A 306 -10.96 19.79 3.79
C MET A 306 -11.66 18.54 4.32
N ALA A 307 -12.92 18.33 3.90
CA ALA A 307 -13.71 17.18 4.30
C ALA A 307 -13.53 15.97 3.35
N GLY A 308 -14.07 14.81 3.75
CA GLY A 308 -14.14 13.63 2.89
C GLY A 308 -12.85 12.82 2.79
N ILE A 309 -12.72 12.06 1.70
CA ILE A 309 -11.57 11.17 1.46
C ILE A 309 -10.30 12.00 1.21
N LEU A 310 -10.39 13.08 0.43
CA LEU A 310 -9.27 13.98 0.17
C LEU A 310 -8.74 14.57 1.47
N GLY A 311 -9.63 15.10 2.31
CA GLY A 311 -9.27 15.65 3.61
C GLY A 311 -8.48 14.65 4.46
N ARG A 312 -8.91 13.38 4.52
CA ARG A 312 -8.21 12.35 5.28
C ARG A 312 -6.80 12.05 4.74
N LEU A 313 -6.64 12.00 3.41
CA LEU A 313 -5.34 11.75 2.77
C LEU A 313 -4.38 12.93 2.95
N PHE A 314 -4.86 14.16 2.70
CA PHE A 314 -4.04 15.36 2.75
C PHE A 314 -3.85 15.94 4.16
N ARG A 315 -4.63 15.51 5.16
CA ARG A 315 -4.43 15.94 6.54
C ARG A 315 -3.09 15.46 7.09
N GLU A 316 -2.75 14.19 6.89
CA GLU A 316 -1.45 13.67 7.33
C GLU A 316 -0.30 14.39 6.62
N PHE A 317 -0.46 14.69 5.33
CA PHE A 317 0.49 15.48 4.54
C PHE A 317 0.67 16.91 5.10
N ALA A 318 -0.42 17.66 5.21
CA ALA A 318 -0.41 19.08 5.58
C ALA A 318 0.10 19.29 7.00
N VAL A 319 -0.34 18.46 7.96
CA VAL A 319 0.12 18.56 9.34
C VAL A 319 1.61 18.20 9.46
N THR A 320 2.07 17.18 8.73
CA THR A 320 3.50 16.81 8.74
C THR A 320 4.38 17.95 8.24
N ILE A 321 3.98 18.60 7.13
CA ILE A 321 4.70 19.78 6.60
C ILE A 321 4.64 20.96 7.58
N CYS A 322 3.45 21.26 8.13
CA CYS A 322 3.31 22.36 9.10
C CYS A 322 4.18 22.13 10.34
N ALA A 323 4.20 20.91 10.87
CA ALA A 323 5.03 20.55 11.99
C ALA A 323 6.52 20.70 11.65
N ALA A 324 6.95 20.23 10.47
CA ALA A 324 8.33 20.39 10.02
C ALA A 324 8.76 21.85 9.87
N ILE A 325 7.90 22.69 9.28
CA ILE A 325 8.15 24.13 9.11
C ILE A 325 8.25 24.82 10.47
N VAL A 326 7.29 24.61 11.37
CA VAL A 326 7.26 25.27 12.69
C VAL A 326 8.47 24.85 13.53
N ILE A 327 8.81 23.56 13.52
CA ILE A 327 9.97 23.05 14.25
C ILE A 327 11.25 23.57 13.61
N SER A 328 11.33 23.64 12.29
CA SER A 328 12.47 24.24 11.60
C SER A 328 12.66 25.71 11.98
N GLY A 329 11.61 26.52 11.95
CA GLY A 329 11.69 27.92 12.35
C GLY A 329 12.18 28.06 13.80
N LEU A 330 11.71 27.19 14.70
CA LEU A 330 12.21 27.13 16.08
C LEU A 330 13.69 26.77 16.14
N VAL A 331 14.12 25.73 15.42
CA VAL A 331 15.52 25.28 15.35
C VAL A 331 16.39 26.38 14.73
N SER A 332 15.92 27.07 13.69
CA SER A 332 16.66 28.14 13.04
C SER A 332 16.86 29.34 13.97
N VAL A 333 15.84 29.80 14.68
CA VAL A 333 15.98 30.97 15.57
C VAL A 333 16.77 30.63 16.84
N THR A 334 16.82 29.37 17.27
CA THR A 334 17.47 28.96 18.53
C THR A 334 18.83 28.28 18.31
N LEU A 335 18.85 27.13 17.64
CA LEU A 335 20.02 26.28 17.48
C LEU A 335 21.02 26.88 16.51
N THR A 336 20.57 27.45 15.39
CA THR A 336 21.47 27.98 14.35
C THR A 336 22.37 29.11 14.88
N PRO A 337 21.86 30.20 15.51
CA PRO A 337 22.71 31.22 16.12
C PRO A 337 23.67 30.67 17.18
N MET A 338 23.21 29.71 17.98
CA MET A 338 24.03 29.08 19.01
C MET A 338 25.22 28.34 18.39
N LEU A 339 24.97 27.53 17.36
CA LEU A 339 26.01 26.81 16.63
C LEU A 339 26.94 27.79 15.89
N CYS A 340 26.39 28.81 15.21
CA CYS A 340 27.17 29.86 14.56
C CYS A 340 28.14 30.54 15.55
N SER A 341 27.68 30.87 16.75
CA SER A 341 28.52 31.55 17.76
C SER A 341 29.69 30.70 18.28
N ARG A 342 29.61 29.36 18.16
CA ARG A 342 30.61 28.42 18.70
C ARG A 342 31.51 27.79 17.63
N PHE A 343 30.97 27.53 16.44
CA PHE A 343 31.66 26.79 15.38
C PHE A 343 32.22 27.68 14.27
N LEU A 344 31.69 28.89 14.07
CA LEU A 344 32.27 29.84 13.12
C LEU A 344 33.54 30.47 13.71
N ARG A 345 34.59 30.55 12.90
CA ARG A 345 35.86 31.20 13.23
C ARG A 345 35.94 32.55 12.52
N GLU A 346 36.71 33.47 13.11
CA GLU A 346 37.06 34.74 12.46
C GLU A 346 37.86 34.45 11.18
N SER A 347 37.46 35.04 10.06
CA SER A 347 38.11 34.88 8.77
C SER A 347 39.44 35.63 8.76
N ASN A 348 40.47 35.05 9.37
CA ASN A 348 41.83 35.55 9.32
C ASN A 348 42.54 34.93 8.10
N GLY A 349 42.33 35.52 6.93
CA GLY A 349 43.24 35.40 5.78
C GLY A 349 43.46 33.99 5.22
N GLU A 350 42.43 33.16 5.07
CA GLU A 350 42.60 31.88 4.37
C GLU A 350 42.90 32.10 2.87
N THR A 351 43.93 31.43 2.37
CA THR A 351 44.30 31.45 0.96
C THR A 351 43.37 30.53 0.17
N HIS A 352 42.44 31.15 -0.56
CA HIS A 352 41.41 30.42 -1.28
C HIS A 352 41.99 29.77 -2.56
N GLY A 353 41.70 28.48 -2.76
CA GLY A 353 42.18 27.68 -3.90
C GLY A 353 41.62 28.12 -5.27
N LEU A 354 42.19 27.58 -6.35
CA LEU A 354 41.81 27.92 -7.73
C LEU A 354 40.32 27.66 -8.03
N LEU A 355 39.74 26.58 -7.51
CA LEU A 355 38.32 26.28 -7.62
C LEU A 355 37.44 27.36 -6.96
N TYR A 356 37.84 27.88 -5.79
CA TYR A 356 37.09 28.92 -5.10
C TYR A 356 37.00 30.19 -5.94
N ARG A 357 38.13 30.65 -6.49
CA ARG A 357 38.17 31.88 -7.29
C ARG A 357 37.36 31.79 -8.58
N SER A 358 37.32 30.60 -9.21
CA SER A 358 36.51 30.38 -10.42
C SER A 358 35.01 30.45 -10.13
N ILE A 359 34.55 29.83 -9.05
CA ILE A 359 33.13 29.86 -8.69
C ILE A 359 32.73 31.27 -8.20
N GLU A 360 33.59 31.95 -7.44
CA GLU A 360 33.37 33.36 -7.01
C GLU A 360 33.17 34.30 -8.20
N ARG A 361 34.05 34.22 -9.21
CA ARG A 361 33.88 34.98 -10.47
C ARG A 361 32.56 34.67 -11.17
N GLY A 362 32.14 33.41 -11.19
CA GLY A 362 30.84 33.02 -11.75
C GLY A 362 29.67 33.67 -11.02
N PHE A 363 29.69 33.71 -9.69
CA PHE A 363 28.66 34.39 -8.90
C PHE A 363 28.68 35.91 -9.09
N ASP A 364 29.85 36.54 -9.14
CA ASP A 364 29.97 37.97 -9.38
C ASP A 364 29.46 38.38 -10.77
N GLU A 365 29.78 37.57 -11.78
CA GLU A 365 29.27 37.76 -13.14
C GLU A 365 27.74 37.63 -13.17
N MET A 366 27.20 36.59 -12.55
CA MET A 366 25.74 36.39 -12.43
C MET A 366 25.06 37.55 -11.69
N ARG A 367 25.68 38.07 -10.61
CA ARG A 367 25.18 39.22 -9.87
C ARG A 367 25.20 40.50 -10.72
N SER A 368 26.26 40.69 -11.51
CA SER A 368 26.37 41.85 -12.40
C SER A 368 25.34 41.81 -13.53
N LEU A 369 25.11 40.62 -14.10
CA LEU A 369 24.07 40.35 -15.10
C LEU A 369 22.67 40.59 -14.53
N TYR A 370 22.40 40.07 -13.33
CA TYR A 370 21.15 40.33 -12.61
C TYR A 370 20.95 41.83 -12.34
N GLY A 371 21.99 42.53 -11.90
CA GLY A 371 21.92 43.97 -11.67
C GLY A 371 21.66 44.79 -12.94
N GLY A 372 22.19 44.34 -14.08
CA GLY A 372 21.93 44.94 -15.39
C GLY A 372 20.51 44.67 -15.88
N SER A 373 20.06 43.42 -15.82
CA SER A 373 18.71 43.04 -16.24
C SER A 373 17.63 43.67 -15.35
N LEU A 374 17.86 43.76 -14.04
CA LEU A 374 16.94 44.41 -13.11
C LEU A 374 16.75 45.90 -13.43
N ARG A 375 17.83 46.62 -13.75
CA ARG A 375 17.73 48.03 -14.18
C ARG A 375 16.89 48.17 -15.43
N TRP A 376 17.15 47.33 -16.43
CA TRP A 376 16.37 47.32 -17.67
C TRP A 376 14.88 47.03 -17.42
N VAL A 377 14.57 46.05 -16.57
CA VAL A 377 13.19 45.70 -16.16
C VAL A 377 12.51 46.89 -15.46
N LEU A 378 13.21 47.56 -14.55
CA LEU A 378 12.67 48.71 -13.79
C LEU A 378 12.44 49.96 -14.66
N GLU A 379 13.21 50.11 -15.74
CA GLU A 379 13.03 51.16 -16.75
C GLU A 379 11.84 50.87 -17.68
N HIS A 380 11.55 49.60 -17.98
CA HIS A 380 10.49 49.18 -18.91
C HIS A 380 9.19 48.75 -18.20
N ARG A 381 8.76 49.50 -17.19
CA ARG A 381 7.56 49.19 -16.36
C ARG A 381 6.29 48.82 -17.15
N PRO A 382 5.85 49.55 -18.20
CA PRO A 382 4.62 49.19 -18.91
C PRO A 382 4.75 47.87 -19.65
N VAL A 383 5.94 47.56 -20.20
CA VAL A 383 6.22 46.26 -20.83
C VAL A 383 6.13 45.15 -19.79
N MET A 384 6.73 45.35 -18.61
CA MET A 384 6.68 44.36 -17.52
C MET A 384 5.25 44.12 -17.02
N LEU A 385 4.43 45.17 -16.95
CA LEU A 385 3.02 45.05 -16.58
C LEU A 385 2.23 44.24 -17.63
N MET A 386 2.48 44.47 -18.93
CA MET A 386 1.86 43.67 -19.99
C MET A 386 2.33 42.21 -19.95
N THR A 387 3.62 41.97 -19.74
CA THR A 387 4.16 40.61 -19.58
C THR A 387 3.53 39.91 -18.38
N PHE A 388 3.36 40.60 -17.24
CA PHE A 388 2.68 40.06 -16.07
C PHE A 388 1.22 39.65 -16.38
N LEU A 389 0.46 40.51 -17.05
CA LEU A 389 -0.91 40.18 -17.47
C LEU A 389 -0.95 39.03 -18.48
N ALA A 390 0.01 38.97 -19.41
CA ALA A 390 0.13 37.87 -20.35
C ALA A 390 0.44 36.54 -19.66
N VAL A 391 1.31 36.55 -18.65
CA VAL A 391 1.62 35.36 -17.84
C VAL A 391 0.42 34.92 -17.01
N ILE A 392 -0.35 35.84 -16.43
CA ILE A 392 -1.62 35.50 -15.76
C ILE A 392 -2.60 34.86 -16.75
N GLY A 393 -2.79 35.48 -17.93
CA GLY A 393 -3.66 34.95 -18.97
C GLY A 393 -3.24 33.55 -19.44
N ALA A 394 -1.94 33.34 -19.67
CA ALA A 394 -1.39 32.04 -20.03
C ALA A 394 -1.56 31.00 -18.91
N THR A 395 -1.40 31.39 -17.65
CA THR A 395 -1.63 30.51 -16.49
C THR A 395 -3.09 30.08 -16.40
N LEU A 396 -4.04 31.02 -16.56
CA LEU A 396 -5.47 30.72 -16.58
C LEU A 396 -5.84 29.79 -17.76
N TYR A 397 -5.27 30.03 -18.94
CA TYR A 397 -5.42 29.16 -20.09
C TYR A 397 -4.89 27.75 -19.81
N LEU A 398 -3.69 27.62 -19.26
CA LEU A 398 -3.10 26.33 -18.89
C LEU A 398 -3.95 25.59 -17.83
N CYS A 399 -4.53 26.30 -16.85
CA CYS A 399 -5.46 25.69 -15.90
C CYS A 399 -6.70 25.06 -16.55
N THR A 400 -7.10 25.55 -17.73
CA THR A 400 -8.20 24.96 -18.51
C THR A 400 -7.73 23.87 -19.49
N ALA A 401 -6.51 23.99 -20.00
CA ALA A 401 -5.95 23.04 -20.99
C ALA A 401 -5.41 21.76 -20.35
N VAL A 402 -4.91 21.81 -19.12
CA VAL A 402 -4.36 20.65 -18.41
C VAL A 402 -5.49 19.71 -17.98
N SER A 403 -5.40 18.45 -18.42
CA SER A 403 -6.31 17.38 -18.01
C SER A 403 -6.29 17.19 -16.49
N LYS A 404 -7.49 17.16 -15.89
CA LYS A 404 -7.66 17.01 -14.44
C LYS A 404 -7.83 15.53 -14.12
N GLY A 405 -6.96 15.00 -13.27
CA GLY A 405 -7.01 13.65 -12.72
C GLY A 405 -6.97 13.67 -11.19
N PHE A 406 -7.37 12.58 -10.54
CA PHE A 406 -7.36 12.50 -9.07
C PHE A 406 -6.03 11.96 -8.53
N ILE A 407 -5.74 10.71 -8.84
CA ILE A 407 -4.47 10.02 -8.54
C ILE A 407 -4.04 9.37 -9.86
N PRO A 408 -2.78 9.50 -10.28
CA PRO A 408 -2.30 8.85 -11.48
C PRO A 408 -2.39 7.33 -11.33
N ASP A 409 -2.75 6.64 -12.40
CA ASP A 409 -2.70 5.18 -12.42
C ASP A 409 -1.25 4.72 -12.26
N THR A 410 -1.01 3.90 -11.24
CA THR A 410 0.30 3.32 -10.95
C THR A 410 0.36 1.90 -11.49
N ASP A 411 1.45 1.56 -12.16
CA ASP A 411 1.74 0.17 -12.47
C ASP A 411 1.93 -0.62 -11.17
N ASN A 412 1.30 -1.78 -11.09
CA ASN A 412 1.35 -2.67 -9.94
C ASN A 412 1.77 -4.09 -10.34
N ASP A 413 2.35 -4.27 -11.53
CA ASP A 413 2.71 -5.56 -12.13
C ASP A 413 1.50 -6.52 -12.21
N GLN A 414 0.29 -5.96 -12.30
CA GLN A 414 -0.95 -6.73 -12.38
C GLN A 414 -2.02 -5.99 -13.15
N PHE A 415 -2.75 -6.73 -13.99
CA PHE A 415 -3.98 -6.28 -14.61
C PHE A 415 -5.06 -7.35 -14.45
N ASN A 416 -6.32 -6.92 -14.42
CA ASN A 416 -7.46 -7.82 -14.32
C ASN A 416 -8.24 -7.81 -15.64
N VAL A 417 -8.47 -9.00 -16.20
CA VAL A 417 -9.28 -9.18 -17.39
C VAL A 417 -10.58 -9.87 -17.00
N ASN A 418 -11.71 -9.21 -17.24
CA ASN A 418 -13.03 -9.81 -17.10
C ASN A 418 -13.51 -10.26 -18.46
N MET A 419 -13.84 -11.55 -18.58
CA MET A 419 -14.39 -12.13 -19.81
C MET A 419 -15.92 -12.22 -19.70
N GLN A 420 -16.62 -11.72 -20.71
CA GLN A 420 -18.06 -11.81 -20.82
C GLN A 420 -18.43 -12.42 -22.18
N ALA A 421 -19.23 -13.48 -22.17
CA ALA A 421 -19.74 -14.13 -23.38
C ALA A 421 -21.24 -13.84 -23.56
N ALA A 422 -21.77 -14.16 -24.74
CA ALA A 422 -23.19 -14.03 -25.03
C ALA A 422 -24.05 -14.87 -24.06
N GLN A 423 -25.23 -14.36 -23.70
CA GLN A 423 -26.17 -15.08 -22.85
C GLN A 423 -26.55 -16.42 -23.50
N GLY A 424 -26.57 -17.49 -22.70
CA GLY A 424 -26.80 -18.86 -23.19
C GLY A 424 -25.52 -19.63 -23.55
N THR A 425 -24.34 -19.00 -23.48
CA THR A 425 -23.06 -19.71 -23.63
C THR A 425 -22.89 -20.74 -22.52
N SER A 426 -22.59 -21.99 -22.89
CA SER A 426 -22.39 -23.07 -21.93
C SER A 426 -21.09 -22.89 -21.13
N TYR A 427 -21.03 -23.49 -19.93
CA TYR A 427 -19.83 -23.53 -19.10
C TYR A 427 -18.60 -24.10 -19.84
N TYR A 428 -18.77 -25.20 -20.56
CA TYR A 428 -17.70 -25.85 -21.32
C TYR A 428 -17.14 -24.95 -22.43
N GLN A 429 -18.00 -24.17 -23.08
CA GLN A 429 -17.60 -23.20 -24.09
C GLN A 429 -16.88 -22.00 -23.47
N MET A 430 -17.33 -21.53 -22.30
CA MET A 430 -16.65 -20.47 -21.55
C MET A 430 -15.22 -20.89 -21.15
N ILE A 431 -15.00 -22.14 -20.72
CA ILE A 431 -13.65 -22.66 -20.46
C ILE A 431 -12.78 -22.58 -21.71
N ASN A 432 -13.31 -22.95 -22.88
CA ASN A 432 -12.57 -22.88 -24.15
C ASN A 432 -12.16 -21.43 -24.47
N TYR A 433 -13.07 -20.47 -24.28
CA TYR A 433 -12.75 -19.06 -24.44
C TYR A 433 -11.67 -18.59 -23.46
N GLY A 434 -11.77 -18.97 -22.18
CA GLY A 434 -10.74 -18.68 -21.18
C GLY A 434 -9.37 -19.23 -21.55
N GLN A 435 -9.30 -20.47 -22.05
CA GLN A 435 -8.05 -21.07 -22.54
C GLN A 435 -7.47 -20.32 -23.75
N ARG A 436 -8.31 -19.84 -24.67
CA ARG A 436 -7.83 -19.06 -25.82
C ARG A 436 -7.23 -17.73 -25.39
N VAL A 437 -7.91 -17.02 -24.49
CA VAL A 437 -7.41 -15.76 -23.93
C VAL A 437 -6.10 -16.00 -23.16
N ALA A 438 -6.05 -17.03 -22.32
CA ALA A 438 -4.83 -17.39 -21.60
C ALA A 438 -3.66 -17.67 -22.56
N ARG A 439 -3.88 -18.39 -23.67
CA ARG A 439 -2.81 -18.63 -24.67
C ARG A 439 -2.29 -17.36 -25.32
N ILE A 440 -3.13 -16.34 -25.52
CA ILE A 440 -2.70 -15.05 -26.06
C ILE A 440 -1.84 -14.32 -25.02
N VAL A 441 -2.31 -14.27 -23.77
CA VAL A 441 -1.58 -13.59 -22.68
C VAL A 441 -0.23 -14.24 -22.39
N ILE A 442 -0.14 -15.58 -22.42
CA ILE A 442 1.13 -16.30 -22.20
C ILE A 442 2.17 -16.04 -23.32
N GLN A 443 1.74 -15.59 -24.49
CA GLN A 443 2.67 -15.25 -25.58
C GLN A 443 3.31 -13.87 -25.37
N ASP A 444 2.74 -13.04 -24.52
CA ASP A 444 3.34 -11.77 -24.12
C ASP A 444 4.56 -12.07 -23.22
N PRO A 445 5.76 -11.57 -23.56
CA PRO A 445 6.95 -11.76 -22.73
C PRO A 445 6.93 -10.99 -21.41
N ASP A 446 6.10 -9.95 -21.30
CA ASP A 446 5.87 -9.13 -20.10
C ASP A 446 4.61 -9.61 -19.35
#